data_AF-B1NSP0-F1
#
_entry.id   AF-B1NSP0-F1
#
_cell.length_a   1.000
_cell.length_b   1.000
_cell.length_c   1.000
_cell.angle_alpha   90.00
_cell.angle_beta   90.00
_cell.angle_gamma   90.00
#
_symmetry.space_group_name_H-M   'P 1'
#
loop_
_entity.id
_entity.type
_entity.pdbx_description
1 polymer ?
#
loop_
_entity_poly.entity_id
_entity_poly.type
_entity_poly.pdbx_seq_one_letter_code
_entity_poly.pdbx_strand_id
1 'polypeptide(L)'
;MIFSLRKEEILIDILVRLPAKSLVRFLCTCKSWSDLVGSSSFVSTHLHRNITKHAHVHLLCLHHPNVRRQVNPDDPYVTQEFQWSLFPNETFEECSKLSHPLGSTEHYGIYGSSNGLVCISDEILNFDSPILMWNPSVRKFRTAPTSTNINLKFAYVALQFGFHHAVNDYKVVRMMRTNKDALAVEVYSLRTDSWKMIEAIPPWLKCTWQHHRGTFFNGVAYHIIQKGPIFSIMSFDSGSEEFEEFIAPDAVCSSWGLCIDVYNDQICLLSGFYGCEDEGLDKIDL
;
A
#
# COMPACT_ATOMS: atom_id res chain seq x y z
N MET A 1 42.10 -19.73 -5.30
CA MET A 1 40.78 -19.58 -4.66
C MET A 1 40.46 -18.14 -4.22
N ILE A 2 41.39 -17.39 -3.62
CA ILE A 2 41.12 -16.02 -3.11
C ILE A 2 40.78 -14.98 -4.22
N PHE A 3 41.37 -15.11 -5.41
CA PHE A 3 41.14 -14.16 -6.52
C PHE A 3 39.78 -14.32 -7.23
N SER A 4 39.11 -15.47 -7.16
CA SER A 4 37.77 -15.63 -7.77
C SER A 4 36.67 -15.09 -6.85
N LEU A 5 36.80 -15.28 -5.54
CA LEU A 5 35.90 -14.71 -4.52
C LEU A 5 35.77 -13.19 -4.64
N ARG A 6 36.89 -12.47 -4.81
CA ARG A 6 36.86 -11.00 -5.00
C ARG A 6 36.13 -10.56 -6.27
N LYS A 7 36.15 -11.36 -7.34
CA LYS A 7 35.47 -11.01 -8.60
C LYS A 7 33.96 -11.14 -8.46
N GLU A 8 33.51 -12.16 -7.73
CA GLU A 8 32.09 -12.40 -7.47
C GLU A 8 31.51 -11.33 -6.54
N GLU A 9 32.24 -10.93 -5.50
CA GLU A 9 31.87 -9.81 -4.62
C GLU A 9 31.74 -8.48 -5.38
N ILE A 10 32.71 -8.15 -6.24
CA ILE A 10 32.66 -6.94 -7.08
C ILE A 10 31.47 -7.00 -8.04
N LEU A 11 31.21 -8.17 -8.63
CA LEU A 11 30.08 -8.36 -9.52
C LEU A 11 28.76 -8.13 -8.77
N ILE A 12 28.58 -8.73 -7.59
CA ILE A 12 27.42 -8.50 -6.74
C ILE A 12 27.27 -7.01 -6.42
N ASP A 13 28.35 -6.34 -5.99
CA ASP A 13 28.35 -4.91 -5.68
C ASP A 13 27.95 -4.03 -6.88
N ILE A 14 28.34 -4.40 -8.11
CA ILE A 14 27.88 -3.71 -9.32
C ILE A 14 26.39 -3.96 -9.54
N LEU A 15 25.94 -5.21 -9.44
CA LEU A 15 24.56 -5.59 -9.76
C LEU A 15 23.54 -5.03 -8.78
N VAL A 16 23.85 -5.00 -7.48
CA VAL A 16 22.94 -4.43 -6.48
C VAL A 16 22.70 -2.92 -6.67
N ARG A 17 23.51 -2.25 -7.51
CA ARG A 17 23.36 -0.82 -7.85
C ARG A 17 22.39 -0.58 -9.00
N LEU A 18 22.07 -1.62 -9.79
CA LEU A 18 21.29 -1.49 -10.99
C LEU A 18 19.78 -1.41 -10.69
N PRO A 19 19.00 -0.69 -11.52
CA PRO A 19 17.54 -0.72 -11.42
C PRO A 19 16.99 -2.14 -11.58
N ALA A 20 15.88 -2.44 -10.91
CA ALA A 20 15.21 -3.75 -10.99
C ALA A 20 14.92 -4.16 -12.45
N LYS A 21 14.53 -3.22 -13.31
CA LYS A 21 14.28 -3.43 -14.74
C LYS A 21 15.52 -3.96 -15.49
N SER A 22 16.71 -3.48 -15.15
CA SER A 22 17.97 -3.96 -15.75
C SER A 22 18.30 -5.36 -15.25
N LEU A 23 18.11 -5.62 -13.96
CA LEU A 23 18.34 -6.94 -13.35
C LEU A 23 17.44 -8.02 -13.97
N VAL A 24 16.17 -7.72 -14.24
CA VAL A 24 15.27 -8.66 -14.93
C VAL A 24 15.76 -9.04 -16.32
N ARG A 25 16.40 -8.12 -17.06
CA ARG A 25 17.00 -8.46 -18.36
C ARG A 25 18.17 -9.43 -18.19
N PHE A 26 18.91 -9.34 -17.09
CA PHE A 26 20.04 -10.24 -16.81
C PHE A 26 19.61 -11.65 -16.42
N LEU A 27 18.40 -11.83 -15.90
CA LEU A 27 17.82 -13.16 -15.65
C LEU A 27 17.80 -14.03 -16.93
N CYS A 28 17.71 -13.41 -18.11
CA CYS A 28 17.65 -14.12 -19.39
C CYS A 28 19.02 -14.43 -20.00
N THR A 29 20.13 -14.03 -19.37
CA THR A 29 21.48 -14.14 -19.98
C THR A 29 22.11 -15.51 -19.78
N CYS A 30 22.22 -15.99 -18.53
CA CYS A 30 22.62 -17.36 -18.23
C CYS A 30 22.13 -17.79 -16.84
N LYS A 31 22.21 -19.11 -16.55
CA LYS A 31 21.74 -19.70 -15.29
C LYS A 31 22.40 -19.08 -14.06
N SER A 32 23.72 -18.91 -14.08
CA SER A 32 24.45 -18.31 -12.95
C SER A 32 23.96 -16.91 -12.60
N TRP A 33 23.63 -16.09 -13.60
CA TRP A 33 23.06 -14.75 -13.37
C TRP A 33 21.61 -14.82 -12.86
N SER A 34 20.81 -15.74 -13.41
CA SER A 34 19.45 -16.00 -12.93
C SER A 34 19.43 -16.45 -11.47
N ASP A 35 20.31 -17.38 -11.11
CA ASP A 35 20.44 -17.93 -9.75
C ASP A 35 20.94 -16.86 -8.77
N LEU A 36 21.93 -16.05 -9.19
CA LEU A 36 22.46 -14.96 -8.37
C LEU A 36 21.41 -13.89 -8.10
N VAL A 37 20.81 -13.33 -9.16
CA VAL A 37 19.83 -12.24 -9.05
C VAL A 37 18.52 -12.72 -8.41
N GLY A 38 18.16 -13.99 -8.61
CA GLY A 38 16.98 -14.61 -7.99
C GLY A 38 17.19 -15.07 -6.54
N SER A 39 18.43 -15.08 -6.04
CA SER A 39 18.71 -15.50 -4.66
C SER A 39 18.10 -14.53 -3.64
N SER A 40 17.61 -15.07 -2.53
CA SER A 40 17.01 -14.25 -1.46
C SER A 40 17.99 -13.24 -0.88
N SER A 41 19.27 -13.61 -0.72
CA SER A 41 20.33 -12.73 -0.23
C SER A 41 20.56 -11.54 -1.17
N PHE A 42 20.62 -11.78 -2.48
CA PHE A 42 20.76 -10.70 -3.47
C PHE A 42 19.55 -9.77 -3.45
N VAL A 43 18.33 -10.33 -3.45
CA VAL A 43 17.08 -9.54 -3.42
C VAL A 43 17.02 -8.68 -2.16
N SER A 44 17.30 -9.24 -0.97
CA SER A 44 17.32 -8.50 0.29
C SER A 44 18.39 -7.40 0.28
N THR A 45 19.59 -7.68 -0.24
CA THR A 45 20.68 -6.71 -0.34
C THR A 45 20.33 -5.56 -1.29
N HIS A 46 19.75 -5.88 -2.45
CA HIS A 46 19.31 -4.89 -3.44
C HIS A 46 18.21 -3.99 -2.88
N LEU A 47 17.19 -4.57 -2.24
CA LEU A 47 16.11 -3.82 -1.59
C LEU A 47 16.64 -2.90 -0.49
N HIS A 48 17.42 -3.43 0.45
CA HIS A 48 17.97 -2.66 1.55
C HIS A 48 18.85 -1.51 1.06
N ARG A 49 19.67 -1.75 0.03
CA ARG A 49 20.49 -0.70 -0.57
C ARG A 49 19.63 0.40 -1.22
N ASN A 50 18.59 0.06 -1.95
CA ASN A 50 17.73 1.06 -2.60
C ASN A 50 16.96 1.89 -1.58
N ILE A 51 16.47 1.26 -0.50
CA ILE A 51 15.82 1.96 0.62
C ILE A 51 16.80 2.92 1.29
N THR A 52 17.96 2.43 1.74
CA THR A 52 18.94 3.24 2.49
C THR A 52 19.60 4.35 1.69
N LYS A 53 19.72 4.19 0.37
CA LYS A 53 20.31 5.20 -0.52
C LYS A 53 19.28 6.06 -1.24
N HIS A 54 17.98 5.85 -0.99
CA HIS A 54 16.88 6.45 -1.76
C HIS A 54 17.12 6.37 -3.27
N ALA A 55 17.69 5.25 -3.73
CA ALA A 55 18.07 5.06 -5.12
C ALA A 55 16.89 4.48 -5.91
N HIS A 56 16.67 4.98 -7.13
CA HIS A 56 15.59 4.53 -8.02
C HIS A 56 14.19 4.74 -7.42
N VAL A 57 13.99 5.82 -6.68
CA VAL A 57 12.68 6.20 -6.15
C VAL A 57 11.82 6.77 -7.27
N HIS A 58 10.63 6.20 -7.43
CA HIS A 58 9.66 6.64 -8.43
C HIS A 58 8.32 6.93 -7.76
N LEU A 59 7.68 8.00 -8.19
CA LEU A 59 6.28 8.26 -7.94
C LEU A 59 5.45 7.48 -8.95
N LEU A 60 4.54 6.64 -8.45
CA LEU A 60 3.49 6.02 -9.26
C LEU A 60 2.25 6.89 -9.17
N CYS A 61 1.76 7.38 -10.30
CA CYS A 61 0.62 8.28 -10.35
C CYS A 61 -0.44 7.77 -11.33
N LEU A 62 -1.70 7.81 -10.91
CA LEU A 62 -2.86 7.71 -11.78
C LEU A 62 -3.29 9.13 -12.12
N HIS A 63 -3.20 9.51 -13.39
CA HIS A 63 -3.50 10.88 -13.81
C HIS A 63 -4.14 10.93 -15.18
N HIS A 64 -4.81 12.05 -15.46
CA HIS A 64 -5.32 12.34 -16.79
C HIS A 64 -4.15 12.65 -17.74
N PRO A 65 -4.13 12.13 -18.99
CA PRO A 65 -3.02 12.31 -19.92
C PRO A 65 -2.78 13.78 -20.30
N ASN A 66 -3.82 14.61 -20.23
CA ASN A 66 -3.72 16.06 -20.40
C ASN A 66 -3.71 16.76 -19.04
N VAL A 67 -2.53 16.95 -18.46
CA VAL A 67 -2.28 17.55 -17.13
C VAL A 67 -2.82 18.99 -16.98
N ARG A 68 -3.12 19.67 -18.10
CA ARG A 68 -3.58 21.08 -18.14
C ARG A 68 -5.07 21.27 -18.40
N ARG A 69 -5.87 20.19 -18.49
CA ARG A 69 -7.31 20.34 -18.72
C ARG A 69 -7.95 20.84 -17.42
N GLN A 70 -8.48 22.07 -17.42
CA GLN A 70 -9.52 22.42 -16.46
C GLN A 70 -10.67 21.46 -16.68
N VAL A 71 -10.92 20.59 -15.71
CA VAL A 71 -12.09 19.71 -15.73
C VAL A 71 -13.30 20.60 -15.50
N ASN A 72 -14.19 20.69 -16.50
CA ASN A 72 -15.50 21.26 -16.28
C ASN A 72 -16.31 20.20 -15.50
N PRO A 73 -16.74 20.46 -14.26
CA PRO A 73 -17.52 19.49 -13.47
C PRO A 73 -18.83 19.07 -14.14
N ASP A 74 -19.34 19.89 -15.06
CA ASP A 74 -20.65 19.71 -15.69
C ASP A 74 -20.59 18.99 -17.06
N ASP A 75 -19.48 18.40 -17.47
CA ASP A 75 -19.39 17.69 -18.76
C ASP A 75 -19.70 16.17 -18.59
N PRO A 76 -20.91 15.71 -18.96
CA PRO A 76 -21.32 14.32 -18.81
C PRO A 76 -20.68 13.36 -19.83
N TYR A 77 -19.89 13.87 -20.79
CA TYR A 77 -19.24 13.09 -21.84
C TYR A 77 -17.73 12.92 -21.66
N VAL A 78 -17.14 13.42 -20.56
CA VAL A 78 -15.74 13.13 -20.25
C VAL A 78 -15.64 11.68 -19.79
N THR A 79 -15.36 10.78 -20.73
CA THR A 79 -14.67 9.54 -20.41
C THR A 79 -13.34 9.93 -19.80
N GLN A 80 -13.22 9.86 -18.47
CA GLN A 80 -11.98 10.11 -17.76
C GLN A 80 -11.02 8.95 -18.09
N GLU A 81 -10.33 9.05 -19.23
CA GLU A 81 -9.21 8.16 -19.51
C GLU A 81 -8.08 8.52 -18.55
N PHE A 82 -7.89 7.69 -17.54
CA PHE A 82 -6.73 7.78 -16.67
C PHE A 82 -5.62 6.86 -17.18
N GLN A 83 -4.37 7.29 -17.01
CA GLN A 83 -3.19 6.47 -17.27
C GLN A 83 -2.32 6.38 -16.01
N TRP A 84 -1.71 5.22 -15.82
CA TRP A 84 -0.68 5.04 -14.82
C TRP A 84 0.67 5.44 -15.41
N SER A 85 1.43 6.26 -14.68
CA SER A 85 2.77 6.67 -15.08
C SER A 85 3.74 6.64 -13.91
N LEU A 86 5.00 6.39 -14.23
CA LEU A 86 6.13 6.50 -13.31
C LEU A 86 6.89 7.79 -13.55
N PHE A 87 7.22 8.47 -12.45
CA PHE A 87 7.99 9.71 -12.44
C PHE A 87 9.17 9.53 -11.48
N PRO A 88 10.43 9.63 -11.95
CA PRO A 88 11.60 9.60 -11.06
C PRO A 88 11.55 10.78 -10.08
N ASN A 89 12.02 10.61 -8.85
CA ASN A 89 12.02 11.70 -7.87
C ASN A 89 12.92 12.87 -8.33
N GLU A 90 13.97 12.58 -9.10
CA GLU A 90 14.98 13.58 -9.43
C GLU A 90 14.48 14.59 -10.48
N THR A 91 13.63 14.14 -11.41
CA THR A 91 13.16 14.97 -12.53
C THR A 91 11.67 15.25 -12.48
N PHE A 92 10.87 14.40 -11.83
CA PHE A 92 9.40 14.41 -11.92
C PHE A 92 8.87 14.41 -13.36
N GLU A 93 9.69 13.94 -14.32
CA GLU A 93 9.29 13.78 -15.72
C GLU A 93 8.72 12.38 -15.95
N GLU A 94 7.72 12.26 -16.81
CA GLU A 94 7.12 10.97 -17.15
C GLU A 94 8.18 10.06 -17.81
N CYS A 95 8.62 9.02 -17.10
CA CYS A 95 9.65 8.11 -17.61
C CYS A 95 9.08 6.82 -18.21
N SER A 96 7.86 6.42 -17.78
CA SER A 96 7.18 5.24 -18.32
C SER A 96 5.68 5.33 -18.12
N LYS A 97 4.94 5.21 -19.22
CA LYS A 97 3.52 4.86 -19.20
C LYS A 97 3.34 3.39 -18.85
N LEU A 98 2.31 3.11 -18.07
CA LEU A 98 1.93 1.78 -17.60
C LEU A 98 0.47 1.53 -17.97
N SER A 99 0.20 0.34 -18.51
CA SER A 99 -1.16 -0.16 -18.60
C SER A 99 -1.60 -0.64 -17.22
N HIS A 100 -2.88 -0.46 -16.90
CA HIS A 100 -3.46 -1.09 -15.72
C HIS A 100 -3.22 -2.62 -15.77
N PRO A 101 -2.86 -3.29 -14.65
CA PRO A 101 -2.60 -4.73 -14.64
C PRO A 101 -3.72 -5.60 -15.23
N LEU A 102 -4.98 -5.18 -15.06
CA LEU A 102 -6.16 -5.88 -15.59
C LEU A 102 -6.70 -5.29 -16.91
N GLY A 103 -6.04 -4.28 -17.49
CA GLY A 103 -6.53 -3.59 -18.69
C GLY A 103 -7.80 -2.74 -18.51
N SER A 104 -8.39 -2.70 -17.30
CA SER A 104 -9.53 -1.84 -16.95
C SER A 104 -9.12 -0.35 -16.86
N THR A 105 -10.08 0.53 -17.16
CA THR A 105 -10.00 1.99 -17.00
C THR A 105 -10.77 2.48 -15.75
N GLU A 106 -11.26 1.56 -14.92
CA GLU A 106 -11.98 1.90 -13.68
C GLU A 106 -11.05 2.57 -12.66
N HIS A 107 -11.64 3.23 -11.67
CA HIS A 107 -10.90 3.88 -10.60
C HIS A 107 -10.38 2.84 -9.60
N TYR A 108 -9.05 2.79 -9.43
CA TYR A 108 -8.38 1.91 -8.46
C TYR A 108 -7.74 2.73 -7.34
N GLY A 109 -7.89 2.24 -6.10
CA GLY A 109 -7.18 2.72 -4.93
C GLY A 109 -5.83 2.04 -4.73
N ILE A 110 -4.87 2.76 -4.13
CA ILE A 110 -3.63 2.19 -3.60
C ILE A 110 -3.80 1.98 -2.10
N TYR A 111 -3.62 0.74 -1.65
CA TYR A 111 -3.83 0.30 -0.25
C TYR A 111 -2.52 -0.01 0.49
N GLY A 112 -1.39 0.32 -0.12
CA GLY A 112 -0.07 0.21 0.48
C GLY A 112 1.01 0.00 -0.56
N SER A 113 2.24 0.34 -0.20
CA SER A 113 3.43 0.11 -1.01
C SER A 113 4.55 -0.37 -0.11
N SER A 114 5.30 -1.39 -0.55
CA SER A 114 6.45 -1.89 0.18
C SER A 114 7.43 -2.54 -0.79
N ASN A 115 8.71 -2.18 -0.68
CA ASN A 115 9.80 -2.79 -1.47
C ASN A 115 9.57 -2.77 -3.00
N GLY A 116 8.88 -1.75 -3.52
CA GLY A 116 8.55 -1.62 -4.95
C GLY A 116 7.35 -2.47 -5.40
N LEU A 117 6.68 -3.17 -4.48
CA LEU A 117 5.35 -3.73 -4.69
C LEU A 117 4.29 -2.75 -4.22
N VAL A 118 3.18 -2.69 -4.95
CA VAL A 118 2.03 -1.84 -4.65
C VAL A 118 0.79 -2.72 -4.58
N CYS A 119 -0.01 -2.56 -3.52
CA CYS A 119 -1.31 -3.20 -3.42
C CYS A 119 -2.38 -2.27 -3.98
N ILE A 120 -3.09 -2.73 -5.01
CA ILE A 120 -4.19 -2.01 -5.64
C ILE A 120 -5.46 -2.84 -5.63
N SER A 121 -6.60 -2.18 -5.55
CA SER A 121 -7.93 -2.75 -5.67
C SER A 121 -8.89 -1.64 -6.09
N ASP A 122 -10.16 -1.94 -6.27
CA ASP A 122 -11.18 -0.95 -6.66
C ASP A 122 -11.18 0.22 -5.66
N GLU A 123 -11.45 1.43 -6.16
CA GLU A 123 -11.60 2.60 -5.29
C GLU A 123 -12.79 2.43 -4.33
N ILE A 124 -13.91 1.91 -4.83
CA ILE A 124 -15.04 1.47 -4.02
C ILE A 124 -14.81 0.01 -3.65
N LEU A 125 -14.14 -0.20 -2.53
CA LEU A 125 -13.73 -1.53 -2.10
C LEU A 125 -14.90 -2.37 -1.58
N ASN A 126 -15.19 -3.46 -2.29
CA ASN A 126 -16.15 -4.47 -1.89
C ASN A 126 -15.45 -5.75 -1.41
N PHE A 127 -16.23 -6.70 -0.88
CA PHE A 127 -15.69 -7.98 -0.40
C PHE A 127 -15.06 -8.82 -1.53
N ASP A 128 -15.69 -8.78 -2.70
CA ASP A 128 -15.34 -9.50 -3.92
C ASP A 128 -14.39 -8.70 -4.84
N SER A 129 -14.08 -7.44 -4.49
CA SER A 129 -13.12 -6.63 -5.23
C SER A 129 -11.77 -7.36 -5.33
N PRO A 130 -11.16 -7.41 -6.53
CA PRO A 130 -9.90 -8.08 -6.74
C PRO A 130 -8.79 -7.32 -5.99
N ILE A 131 -7.96 -8.03 -5.25
CA ILE A 131 -6.80 -7.45 -4.55
C ILE A 131 -5.55 -7.84 -5.32
N LEU A 132 -4.83 -6.87 -5.85
CA LEU A 132 -3.66 -7.08 -6.70
C LEU A 132 -2.40 -6.57 -6.03
N MET A 133 -1.39 -7.42 -5.94
CA MET A 133 -0.02 -7.03 -5.61
C MET A 133 0.76 -6.85 -6.91
N TRP A 134 0.99 -5.60 -7.27
CA TRP A 134 1.59 -5.21 -8.53
C TRP A 134 3.04 -4.78 -8.32
N ASN A 135 3.93 -5.24 -9.20
CA ASN A 135 5.27 -4.70 -9.38
C ASN A 135 5.31 -3.85 -10.66
N PRO A 136 5.22 -2.51 -10.55
CA PRO A 136 5.21 -1.61 -11.71
C PRO A 136 6.51 -1.67 -12.53
N SER A 137 7.65 -1.89 -11.88
CA SER A 137 8.97 -1.87 -12.53
C SER A 137 9.16 -3.01 -13.52
N VAL A 138 8.54 -4.16 -13.26
CA VAL A 138 8.65 -5.37 -14.10
C VAL A 138 7.32 -5.74 -14.77
N ARG A 139 6.27 -4.94 -14.55
CA ARG A 139 4.93 -5.10 -15.13
C ARG A 139 4.31 -6.47 -14.87
N LYS A 140 4.59 -7.04 -13.69
CA LYS A 140 4.00 -8.29 -13.21
C LYS A 140 3.13 -8.02 -12.01
N PHE A 141 2.04 -8.75 -11.89
CA PHE A 141 1.15 -8.68 -10.74
C PHE A 141 0.76 -10.08 -10.30
N ARG A 142 0.27 -10.17 -9.07
CA ARG A 142 -0.41 -11.34 -8.53
C ARG A 142 -1.74 -10.89 -7.96
N THR A 143 -2.80 -11.61 -8.30
CA THR A 143 -4.11 -11.41 -7.69
C THR A 143 -4.23 -12.33 -6.48
N ALA A 144 -4.62 -11.80 -5.33
CA ALA A 144 -4.94 -12.61 -4.17
C ALA A 144 -6.15 -13.51 -4.49
N PRO A 145 -6.18 -14.77 -4.03
CA PRO A 145 -7.33 -15.63 -4.21
C PRO A 145 -8.55 -15.05 -3.52
N THR A 146 -9.74 -15.40 -4.02
CA THR A 146 -11.00 -15.05 -3.34
C THR A 146 -11.02 -15.71 -1.96
N SER A 147 -11.38 -14.94 -0.91
CA SER A 147 -11.52 -15.51 0.42
C SER A 147 -12.67 -16.52 0.43
N THR A 148 -12.40 -17.72 0.93
CA THR A 148 -13.26 -18.90 0.78
C THR A 148 -14.38 -18.99 1.81
N ASN A 149 -14.47 -18.03 2.74
CA ASN A 149 -15.07 -18.30 4.06
C ASN A 149 -16.24 -17.40 4.48
N ILE A 150 -16.98 -16.73 3.57
CA ILE A 150 -17.98 -15.76 4.06
C ILE A 150 -19.31 -15.76 3.29
N ASN A 151 -20.37 -16.23 3.98
CA ASN A 151 -21.79 -16.06 3.61
C ASN A 151 -22.35 -14.68 4.01
N LEU A 152 -21.51 -13.74 4.46
CA LEU A 152 -21.92 -12.43 4.96
C LEU A 152 -21.64 -11.36 3.89
N LYS A 153 -22.60 -10.46 3.70
CA LYS A 153 -22.39 -9.24 2.91
C LYS A 153 -21.77 -8.18 3.80
N PHE A 154 -20.52 -7.82 3.52
CA PHE A 154 -19.85 -6.70 4.17
C PHE A 154 -20.18 -5.39 3.43
N ALA A 155 -20.29 -4.32 4.20
CA ALA A 155 -20.58 -2.99 3.68
C ALA A 155 -19.35 -2.07 3.73
N TYR A 156 -18.40 -2.38 4.60
CA TYR A 156 -17.18 -1.62 4.77
C TYR A 156 -15.99 -2.57 4.73
N VAL A 157 -15.00 -2.24 3.88
CA VAL A 157 -13.74 -2.97 3.78
C VAL A 157 -12.60 -1.97 3.90
N ALA A 158 -11.59 -2.31 4.70
CA ALA A 158 -10.32 -1.61 4.76
C ALA A 158 -9.19 -2.58 4.44
N LEU A 159 -8.16 -2.09 3.75
CA LEU A 159 -6.97 -2.85 3.38
C LEU A 159 -5.71 -2.11 3.80
N GLN A 160 -4.75 -2.89 4.29
CA GLN A 160 -3.40 -2.44 4.58
C GLN A 160 -2.42 -3.47 4.04
N PHE A 161 -1.52 -3.05 3.18
CA PHE A 161 -0.48 -3.91 2.61
C PHE A 161 0.91 -3.46 3.02
N GLY A 162 1.74 -4.42 3.39
CA GLY A 162 3.16 -4.19 3.52
C GLY A 162 3.97 -5.44 3.84
N PHE A 163 5.26 -5.23 4.07
CA PHE A 163 6.21 -6.30 4.34
C PHE A 163 6.41 -6.49 5.85
N HIS A 164 6.28 -7.74 6.30
CA HIS A 164 6.54 -8.14 7.67
C HIS A 164 7.95 -8.73 7.75
N HIS A 165 8.91 -7.92 8.24
CA HIS A 165 10.31 -8.28 8.33
C HIS A 165 10.60 -9.54 9.16
N ALA A 166 9.99 -9.68 10.34
CA ALA A 166 10.25 -10.80 11.25
C ALA A 166 9.90 -12.17 10.65
N VAL A 167 8.86 -12.23 9.81
CA VAL A 167 8.46 -13.47 9.13
C VAL A 167 8.84 -13.49 7.65
N ASN A 168 9.57 -12.49 7.14
CA ASN A 168 10.00 -12.38 5.74
C ASN A 168 8.86 -12.66 4.74
N ASP A 169 7.76 -11.93 4.87
CA ASP A 169 6.56 -12.15 4.08
C ASP A 169 5.82 -10.84 3.79
N TYR A 170 5.17 -10.75 2.64
CA TYR A 170 4.24 -9.67 2.36
C TYR A 170 2.86 -10.08 2.83
N LYS A 171 2.20 -9.15 3.52
CA LYS A 171 0.88 -9.38 4.09
C LYS A 171 -0.10 -8.32 3.63
N VAL A 172 -1.34 -8.75 3.47
CA VAL A 172 -2.49 -7.85 3.33
C VAL A 172 -3.40 -8.11 4.51
N VAL A 173 -3.63 -7.10 5.33
CA VAL A 173 -4.66 -7.13 6.37
C VAL A 173 -5.93 -6.59 5.76
N ARG A 174 -7.01 -7.38 5.83
CA ARG A 174 -8.34 -6.99 5.37
C ARG A 174 -9.28 -6.97 6.57
N MET A 175 -9.79 -5.78 6.88
CA MET A 175 -10.80 -5.58 7.90
C MET A 175 -12.16 -5.39 7.24
N MET A 176 -13.18 -6.06 7.75
CA MET A 176 -14.51 -6.08 7.13
C MET A 176 -15.60 -5.90 8.18
N ARG A 177 -16.58 -5.04 7.87
CA ARG A 177 -17.74 -4.78 8.75
C ARG A 177 -19.04 -4.84 7.96
N THR A 178 -20.03 -5.51 8.54
CA THR A 178 -21.40 -5.58 8.00
C THR A 178 -22.23 -4.39 8.50
N ASN A 179 -23.38 -4.13 7.86
CA ASN A 179 -24.35 -3.14 8.34
C ASN A 179 -24.95 -3.46 9.73
N LYS A 180 -24.73 -4.67 10.26
CA LYS A 180 -25.17 -5.10 11.60
C LYS A 180 -24.00 -5.11 12.60
N ASP A 181 -22.92 -4.39 12.28
CA ASP A 181 -21.69 -4.27 13.08
C ASP A 181 -20.99 -5.61 13.39
N ALA A 182 -21.31 -6.68 12.66
CA ALA A 182 -20.48 -7.88 12.66
C ALA A 182 -19.15 -7.58 11.97
N LEU A 183 -18.07 -7.99 12.63
CA LEU A 183 -16.69 -7.67 12.31
C LEU A 183 -15.92 -8.95 11.96
N ALA A 184 -15.16 -8.91 10.88
CA ALA A 184 -14.17 -9.90 10.52
C ALA A 184 -12.83 -9.23 10.18
N VAL A 185 -11.73 -9.87 10.56
CA VAL A 185 -10.39 -9.50 10.14
C VAL A 185 -9.75 -10.75 9.56
N GLU A 186 -9.10 -10.63 8.41
CA GLU A 186 -8.30 -11.70 7.84
C GLU A 186 -6.99 -11.16 7.29
N VAL A 187 -6.01 -12.06 7.20
CA VAL A 187 -4.66 -11.74 6.77
C VAL A 187 -4.29 -12.66 5.61
N TYR A 188 -3.97 -12.06 4.47
CA TYR A 188 -3.36 -12.78 3.36
C TYR A 188 -1.85 -12.85 3.57
N SER A 189 -1.27 -14.03 3.32
CA SER A 189 0.17 -14.24 3.20
C SER A 189 0.53 -14.47 1.75
N LEU A 190 1.44 -13.64 1.20
CA LEU A 190 1.94 -13.83 -0.16
C LEU A 190 2.74 -15.14 -0.28
N ARG A 191 3.47 -15.52 0.78
CA ARG A 191 4.25 -16.74 0.82
C ARG A 191 3.39 -18.01 0.73
N THR A 192 2.29 -18.09 1.49
CA THR A 192 1.42 -19.27 1.49
C THR A 192 0.29 -19.18 0.47
N ASP A 193 0.10 -18.01 -0.14
CA ASP A 193 -0.98 -17.72 -1.08
C ASP A 193 -2.37 -18.02 -0.53
N SER A 194 -2.59 -17.67 0.73
CA SER A 194 -3.82 -18.02 1.43
C SER A 194 -4.25 -16.93 2.41
N TRP A 195 -5.55 -16.83 2.61
CA TRP A 195 -6.16 -16.02 3.66
C TRP A 195 -6.26 -16.81 4.96
N LYS A 196 -5.97 -16.16 6.09
CA LYS A 196 -6.24 -16.66 7.43
C LYS A 196 -7.22 -15.71 8.13
N MET A 197 -8.33 -16.25 8.61
CA MET A 197 -9.28 -15.50 9.44
C MET A 197 -8.72 -15.35 10.87
N ILE A 198 -8.90 -14.16 11.45
CA ILE A 198 -8.54 -13.89 12.84
C ILE A 198 -9.75 -14.15 13.72
N GLU A 199 -9.61 -15.07 14.67
CA GLU A 199 -10.72 -15.54 15.51
C GLU A 199 -10.95 -14.63 16.72
N ALA A 200 -9.87 -14.19 17.36
CA ALA A 200 -9.92 -13.40 18.58
C ALA A 200 -9.95 -11.89 18.24
N ILE A 201 -11.15 -11.36 18.03
CA ILE A 201 -11.34 -9.94 17.77
C ILE A 201 -11.84 -9.24 19.05
N PRO A 202 -11.13 -8.21 19.56
CA PRO A 202 -11.54 -7.53 20.77
C PRO A 202 -12.93 -6.88 20.64
N PRO A 203 -13.79 -6.95 21.68
CA PRO A 203 -15.12 -6.35 21.63
C PRO A 203 -15.11 -4.84 21.36
N TRP A 204 -14.07 -4.14 21.80
CA TRP A 204 -13.92 -2.70 21.62
C TRP A 204 -13.70 -2.29 20.16
N LEU A 205 -13.35 -3.21 19.26
CA LEU A 205 -13.17 -2.94 17.83
C LEU A 205 -14.51 -2.91 17.07
N LYS A 206 -15.62 -3.27 17.72
CA LYS A 206 -17.00 -3.06 17.23
C LYS A 206 -17.35 -1.57 17.28
N CYS A 207 -16.75 -0.81 16.39
CA CYS A 207 -16.84 0.64 16.31
C CYS A 207 -16.93 1.07 14.84
N THR A 208 -17.14 2.38 14.61
CA THR A 208 -17.17 2.90 13.25
C THR A 208 -15.76 3.07 12.73
N TRP A 209 -15.56 2.70 11.48
CA TRP A 209 -14.32 2.99 10.77
C TRP A 209 -14.65 3.98 9.68
N GLN A 210 -13.81 4.98 9.54
CA GLN A 210 -13.91 5.90 8.44
C GLN A 210 -13.27 5.24 7.21
N HIS A 211 -13.61 5.67 6.00
CA HIS A 211 -12.94 5.24 4.76
C HIS A 211 -11.51 5.81 4.66
N HIS A 212 -10.80 5.91 5.78
CA HIS A 212 -9.43 6.37 5.80
C HIS A 212 -8.50 5.21 5.43
N ARG A 213 -7.49 5.53 4.63
CA ARG A 213 -6.43 4.57 4.31
C ARG A 213 -5.68 4.27 5.59
N GLY A 214 -5.65 3.00 5.98
CA GLY A 214 -4.70 2.54 6.99
C GLY A 214 -3.30 2.46 6.39
N THR A 215 -2.30 2.23 7.24
CA THR A 215 -0.93 1.95 6.81
C THR A 215 -0.45 0.63 7.37
N PHE A 216 0.59 0.06 6.76
CA PHE A 216 1.23 -1.16 7.25
C PHE A 216 2.71 -0.87 7.43
N PHE A 217 3.20 -1.06 8.64
CA PHE A 217 4.58 -0.78 8.98
C PHE A 217 5.13 -1.87 9.89
N ASN A 218 6.29 -2.43 9.55
CA ASN A 218 7.00 -3.42 10.34
C ASN A 218 6.17 -4.63 10.81
N GLY A 219 5.22 -5.10 9.98
CA GLY A 219 4.37 -6.24 10.33
C GLY A 219 3.06 -5.86 11.03
N VAL A 220 2.87 -4.57 11.34
CA VAL A 220 1.72 -4.06 12.06
C VAL A 220 0.84 -3.23 11.11
N ALA A 221 -0.44 -3.55 11.06
CA ALA A 221 -1.44 -2.74 10.36
C ALA A 221 -1.99 -1.69 11.32
N TYR A 222 -1.98 -0.43 10.90
CA TYR A 222 -2.55 0.68 11.64
C TYR A 222 -3.78 1.24 10.93
N HIS A 223 -4.80 1.58 11.71
CA HIS A 223 -6.03 2.14 11.18
C HIS A 223 -6.63 3.15 12.16
N ILE A 224 -7.18 4.24 11.63
CA ILE A 224 -7.93 5.21 12.43
C ILE A 224 -9.33 4.63 12.66
N ILE A 225 -9.73 4.51 13.92
CA ILE A 225 -11.04 4.04 14.34
C ILE A 225 -11.77 5.15 15.09
N GLN A 226 -13.10 5.15 15.04
CA GLN A 226 -13.94 6.13 15.72
C GLN A 226 -14.87 5.44 16.72
N LYS A 227 -14.82 5.90 17.97
CA LYS A 227 -15.62 5.41 19.10
C LYS A 227 -16.45 6.57 19.66
N GLY A 228 -17.57 6.85 18.99
CA GLY A 228 -18.40 8.03 19.33
C GLY A 228 -17.68 9.34 18.97
N PRO A 229 -17.50 10.28 19.92
CA PRO A 229 -16.81 11.55 19.65
C PRO A 229 -15.28 11.43 19.65
N ILE A 230 -14.74 10.32 20.14
CA ILE A 230 -13.29 10.08 20.25
C ILE A 230 -12.84 9.25 19.06
N PHE A 231 -11.71 9.62 18.45
CA PHE A 231 -11.01 8.74 17.52
C PHE A 231 -9.75 8.19 18.18
N SER A 232 -9.41 6.96 17.81
CA SER A 232 -8.25 6.23 18.30
C SER A 232 -7.50 5.64 17.10
N ILE A 233 -6.26 5.25 17.31
CA ILE A 233 -5.50 4.43 16.38
C ILE A 233 -5.59 2.99 16.86
N MET A 234 -6.05 2.09 16.01
CA MET A 234 -5.92 0.66 16.23
C MET A 234 -4.64 0.18 15.55
N SER A 235 -3.87 -0.65 16.24
CA SER A 235 -2.82 -1.46 15.63
C SER A 235 -3.17 -2.94 15.70
N PHE A 236 -2.81 -3.68 14.66
CA PHE A 236 -2.93 -5.12 14.59
C PHE A 236 -1.60 -5.71 14.15
N ASP A 237 -0.93 -6.44 15.05
CA ASP A 237 0.30 -7.16 14.73
C ASP A 237 -0.05 -8.44 13.95
N SER A 238 0.36 -8.50 12.69
CA SER A 238 0.03 -9.64 11.83
C SER A 238 0.79 -10.93 12.16
N GLY A 239 1.76 -10.88 13.07
CA GLY A 239 2.57 -12.00 13.56
C GLY A 239 2.05 -12.57 14.87
N SER A 240 1.88 -11.72 15.90
CA SER A 240 1.31 -12.14 17.19
C SER A 240 -0.22 -12.24 17.16
N GLU A 241 -0.87 -11.63 16.17
CA GLU A 241 -2.34 -11.55 16.02
C GLU A 241 -3.01 -10.76 17.16
N GLU A 242 -2.24 -9.85 17.77
CA GLU A 242 -2.68 -9.00 18.86
C GLU A 242 -3.14 -7.64 18.35
N PHE A 243 -4.15 -7.09 19.02
CA PHE A 243 -4.71 -5.79 18.75
C PHE A 243 -4.41 -4.85 19.91
N GLU A 244 -3.98 -3.64 19.60
CA GLU A 244 -3.80 -2.57 20.59
C GLU A 244 -4.57 -1.32 20.14
N GLU A 245 -4.89 -0.50 21.12
CA GLU A 245 -5.54 0.80 20.91
C GLU A 245 -4.67 1.90 21.51
N PHE A 246 -4.46 2.95 20.72
CA PHE A 246 -3.81 4.18 21.14
C PHE A 246 -4.81 5.32 21.02
N ILE A 247 -4.95 6.10 22.09
CA ILE A 247 -5.73 7.33 22.04
C ILE A 247 -4.89 8.37 21.29
N ALA A 248 -5.50 9.05 20.32
CA ALA A 248 -4.81 10.13 19.62
C ALA A 248 -4.57 11.32 20.57
N PRO A 249 -3.52 12.13 20.35
CA PRO A 249 -3.27 13.31 21.18
C PRO A 249 -4.47 14.27 21.19
N ASP A 250 -4.79 14.83 22.37
CA ASP A 250 -5.93 15.75 22.57
C ASP A 250 -5.91 16.98 21.64
N ALA A 251 -4.74 17.34 21.12
CA ALA A 251 -4.56 18.45 20.17
C ALA A 251 -5.21 18.21 18.80
N VAL A 252 -5.56 16.97 18.47
CA VAL A 252 -6.20 16.61 17.21
C VAL A 252 -7.70 16.51 17.47
N CYS A 253 -8.46 17.55 17.10
CA CYS A 253 -9.87 17.68 17.47
C CYS A 253 -10.84 16.99 16.50
N SER A 254 -10.37 16.55 15.33
CA SER A 254 -11.20 15.93 14.30
C SER A 254 -10.41 14.91 13.52
N SER A 255 -11.06 13.80 13.16
CA SER A 255 -10.49 12.81 12.25
C SER A 255 -10.74 13.14 10.78
N TRP A 256 -11.58 14.14 10.48
CA TRP A 256 -11.81 14.58 9.11
C TRP A 256 -10.52 15.12 8.49
N GLY A 257 -10.15 14.58 7.34
CA GLY A 257 -8.91 14.95 6.65
C GLY A 257 -7.64 14.39 7.28
N LEU A 258 -7.73 13.53 8.30
CA LEU A 258 -6.57 12.81 8.81
C LEU A 258 -6.21 11.64 7.91
N CYS A 259 -4.92 11.46 7.66
CA CYS A 259 -4.37 10.21 7.20
C CYS A 259 -3.25 9.72 8.12
N ILE A 260 -3.07 8.41 8.14
CA ILE A 260 -2.01 7.73 8.88
C ILE A 260 -0.96 7.25 7.89
N ASP A 261 0.30 7.57 8.13
CA ASP A 261 1.40 7.15 7.26
C ASP A 261 2.68 6.92 8.08
N VAL A 262 3.77 6.60 7.39
CA VAL A 262 5.09 6.35 7.98
C VAL A 262 6.03 7.48 7.59
N TYR A 263 6.68 8.09 8.58
CA TYR A 263 7.73 9.08 8.39
C TYR A 263 8.89 8.80 9.32
N ASN A 264 10.12 8.71 8.78
CA ASN A 264 11.34 8.40 9.54
C ASN A 264 11.20 7.19 10.48
N ASP A 265 10.70 6.07 9.95
CA ASP A 265 10.46 4.82 10.69
C ASP A 265 9.50 4.96 11.89
N GLN A 266 8.64 5.98 11.88
CA GLN A 266 7.60 6.21 12.88
C GLN A 266 6.24 6.38 12.22
N ILE A 267 5.18 5.99 12.93
CA ILE A 267 3.82 6.29 12.53
C ILE A 267 3.54 7.77 12.75
N CYS A 268 3.02 8.44 11.73
CA CYS A 268 2.58 9.82 11.80
C CYS A 268 1.11 9.95 11.45
N LEU A 269 0.46 10.94 12.08
CA LEU A 269 -0.84 11.45 11.68
C LEU A 269 -0.62 12.73 10.89
N LEU A 270 -1.13 12.75 9.66
CA LEU A 270 -1.07 13.89 8.77
C LEU A 270 -2.45 14.50 8.68
N SER A 271 -2.55 15.81 8.91
CA SER A 271 -3.81 16.55 8.80
C SER A 271 -3.85 17.32 7.49
N GLY A 272 -4.76 16.94 6.61
CA GLY A 272 -5.09 17.72 5.43
C GLY A 272 -5.91 18.94 5.82
N PHE A 273 -5.26 20.09 6.02
CA PHE A 273 -5.97 21.36 6.09
C PHE A 273 -6.39 21.74 4.67
N TYR A 274 -7.68 21.64 4.36
CA TYR A 274 -8.24 22.47 3.30
C TYR A 274 -8.12 23.92 3.79
N GLY A 275 -7.49 24.79 3.00
CA GLY A 275 -7.46 26.22 3.29
C GLY A 275 -8.88 26.69 3.55
N CYS A 276 -9.13 27.19 4.76
CA CYS A 276 -10.39 27.82 5.13
C CYS A 276 -10.47 29.17 4.42
N GLU A 277 -10.66 29.19 3.10
CA GLU A 277 -10.95 30.41 2.35
C GLU A 277 -12.32 30.41 1.67
N ASP A 278 -13.11 29.34 1.71
CA ASP A 278 -14.41 29.33 0.98
C ASP A 278 -15.59 28.67 1.71
N GLU A 279 -15.66 28.74 3.04
CA GLU A 279 -16.95 28.60 3.71
C GLU A 279 -17.13 29.72 4.73
N GLY A 280 -18.11 30.58 4.43
CA GLY A 280 -18.57 31.63 5.33
C GLY A 280 -18.97 31.05 6.67
N LEU A 281 -18.04 31.12 7.62
CA LEU A 281 -18.29 30.89 9.03
C LEU A 281 -19.27 31.96 9.52
N ASP A 282 -20.55 31.58 9.60
CA ASP A 282 -21.44 32.18 10.58
C ASP A 282 -20.77 32.03 11.95
N LYS A 283 -20.35 33.17 12.50
CA LYS A 283 -19.91 33.29 13.88
C LYS A 283 -21.07 32.84 14.76
N ILE A 284 -20.92 31.69 15.40
CA ILE A 284 -21.68 31.38 16.60
C ILE A 284 -20.88 32.02 17.75
N ASP A 285 -21.32 33.20 18.17
CA ASP A 285 -20.87 33.79 19.43
C ASP A 285 -21.41 32.93 20.60
N LEU A 286 -20.57 32.83 21.64
CA LEU A 286 -20.71 32.05 22.88
C LEU A 286 -22.08 32.12 23.57
#